data_AF-T0ZW11-F1
#
_entry.id   AF-T0ZW11-F1
#
_cell.length_a   1.000
_cell.length_b   1.000
_cell.length_c   1.000
_cell.angle_alpha   90.00
_cell.angle_beta   90.00
_cell.angle_gamma   90.00
#
_symmetry.space_group_name_H-M   'P 1'
#
loop_
_entity.id
_entity.type
_entity.pdbx_description
1 polymer ?
#
loop_
_entity_poly.entity_id
_entity_poly.type
_entity_poly.pdbx_seq_one_letter_code
_entity_poly.pdbx_strand_id
1 'polypeptide(L)' 'MIVNLLLMRSGYPPALYSSTDRVQYLETLERAQVQGDDKDFITLTAAAVEVMLDRYLQLLQMTEDADEQLQLKH' A
#
# COMPACT_ATOMS: atom_id res chain seq x y z
N MET A 1 -8.49 6.46 11.80
CA MET A 1 -7.83 5.67 10.75
C MET A 1 -7.56 4.26 11.28
N ILE A 2 -8.43 3.29 10.98
CA ILE A 2 -8.30 1.89 11.44
C ILE A 2 -7.77 0.98 10.30
N VAL A 3 -7.83 1.42 9.04
CA VAL A 3 -7.51 0.61 7.86
C VAL A 3 -6.07 0.11 7.88
N ASN A 4 -5.09 0.98 8.12
CA ASN A 4 -3.68 0.54 8.20
C ASN A 4 -3.46 -0.47 9.33
N LEU A 5 -4.12 -0.29 10.47
CA LEU A 5 -4.04 -1.25 11.57
C LEU A 5 -4.67 -2.61 11.17
N LEU A 6 -5.80 -2.59 10.45
CA LEU A 6 -6.47 -3.79 9.95
C LEU A 6 -5.61 -4.52 8.90
N LEU A 7 -5.01 -3.77 7.97
CA LEU A 7 -4.10 -4.30 6.95
C LEU A 7 -2.91 -5.00 7.62
N MET A 8 -2.25 -4.32 8.57
CA MET A 8 -1.12 -4.89 9.30
C MET A 8 -1.50 -6.13 10.10
N ARG A 9 -2.66 -6.13 10.77
CA ARG A 9 -3.15 -7.33 11.48
C ARG A 9 -3.41 -8.50 10.54
N SER A 10 -3.72 -8.22 9.28
CA SER A 10 -4.01 -9.22 8.24
C SER A 10 -2.78 -9.62 7.43
N GLY A 11 -1.59 -9.09 7.75
CA GLY A 11 -0.33 -9.39 7.06
C GLY A 11 -0.06 -8.56 5.81
N TYR A 12 -0.88 -7.55 5.52
CA TYR A 12 -0.64 -6.62 4.41
C TYR A 12 0.21 -5.43 4.83
N PRO A 13 1.03 -4.87 3.92
CA PRO A 13 1.73 -3.62 4.17
C PRO A 13 0.72 -2.48 4.37
N PRO A 14 1.12 -1.41 5.11
CA PRO A 14 0.27 -0.25 5.26
C PRO A 14 0.00 0.39 3.89
N ALA A 15 -1.26 0.73 3.62
CA ALA A 15 -1.61 1.46 2.41
C ALA A 15 -0.99 2.88 2.47
N LEU A 16 -0.31 3.26 1.39
CA LEU A 16 0.25 4.60 1.23
C LEU A 16 -0.62 5.40 0.27
N TYR A 17 -1.30 6.41 0.80
CA TYR A 17 -2.08 7.36 0.00
C TYR A 17 -1.25 8.62 -0.23
N SER A 18 -1.19 9.11 -1.47
CA SER A 18 -0.60 10.43 -1.72
C SER A 18 -1.48 11.52 -1.08
N SER A 19 -0.93 12.74 -0.95
CA SER A 19 -1.70 13.88 -0.42
C SER A 19 -2.99 14.14 -1.21
N THR A 20 -2.96 13.89 -2.53
CA THR A 20 -4.12 14.01 -3.42
C THR A 20 -5.10 12.85 -3.22
N ASP A 21 -4.59 11.61 -3.13
CA ASP A 21 -5.43 10.41 -2.96
C ASP A 21 -6.11 10.37 -1.59
N ARG A 22 -5.56 11.08 -0.60
CA ARG A 22 -6.13 11.15 0.74
C ARG A 22 -7.51 11.81 0.76
N VAL A 23 -7.77 12.77 -0.12
CA VAL A 23 -9.11 13.38 -0.26
C VAL A 23 -10.08 12.34 -0.82
N GLN A 24 -9.70 11.68 -1.90
CA GLN A 24 -10.52 10.66 -2.55
C GLN A 24 -10.77 9.44 -1.65
N TYR A 25 -9.80 9.06 -0.81
CA TYR A 25 -9.96 8.06 0.23
C TYR A 25 -11.04 8.45 1.25
N LEU A 26 -11.03 9.70 1.72
CA LEU A 26 -12.03 10.16 2.69
C LEU A 26 -13.44 10.21 2.07
N GLU A 27 -13.55 10.68 0.84
CA GLU A 27 -14.83 10.75 0.11
C GLU A 27 -15.42 9.35 -0.16
N THR A 28 -14.60 8.40 -0.61
CA THR A 28 -15.04 7.02 -0.86
C THR A 28 -15.40 6.30 0.44
N LEU A 29 -14.67 6.56 1.53
CA LEU A 29 -14.99 6.03 2.85
C LEU A 29 -16.32 6.58 3.39
N GLU A 30 -16.55 7.88 3.26
CA GLU A 30 -17.80 8.51 3.67
C GLU A 30 -18.98 7.94 2.88
N ARG A 31 -18.83 7.81 1.55
CA ARG A 31 -19.82 7.15 0.70
C ARG A 31 -20.10 5.71 1.13
N ALA A 32 -19.07 4.92 1.42
CA ALA A 32 -19.23 3.55 1.89
C ALA A 32 -20.01 3.48 3.22
N GLN A 33 -19.78 4.43 4.12
CA GLN A 33 -20.48 4.50 5.41
C GLN A 33 -21.94 4.95 5.28
N VAL A 34 -22.24 5.89 4.37
CA VAL A 34 -23.58 6.47 4.23
C VAL A 34 -24.47 5.64 3.30
N GLN A 35 -23.92 5.13 2.20
CA GLN A 35 -24.67 4.46 1.13
C GLN A 35 -24.52 2.93 1.16
N GLY A 36 -23.56 2.40 1.94
CA GLY A 36 -23.25 0.98 1.97
C GLY A 36 -22.51 0.46 0.72
N ASP A 37 -22.11 1.35 -0.19
CA ASP A 37 -21.34 1.00 -1.39
C ASP A 37 -19.84 1.18 -1.13
N ASP A 38 -19.18 0.07 -0.80
CA ASP A 38 -17.77 0.01 -0.42
C ASP A 38 -16.84 -0.33 -1.60
N LYS A 39 -17.37 -0.56 -2.81
CA LYS A 39 -16.57 -1.02 -3.96
C LYS A 39 -15.44 -0.06 -4.33
N ASP A 40 -15.76 1.23 -4.42
CA ASP A 40 -14.77 2.25 -4.78
C ASP A 40 -13.69 2.37 -3.69
N PHE A 41 -14.10 2.28 -2.42
CA PHE A 41 -13.20 2.30 -1.28
C PHE A 41 -12.25 1.09 -1.25
N ILE A 42 -12.79 -0.12 -1.50
CA ILE A 42 -12.01 -1.35 -1.60
C ILE A 42 -11.02 -1.27 -2.76
N THR A 43 -11.49 -0.82 -3.93
CA THR A 43 -10.65 -0.71 -5.14
C THR A 43 -9.50 0.26 -4.92
N LEU A 44 -9.77 1.42 -4.35
CA LEU A 44 -8.74 2.42 -4.02
C LEU A 44 -7.72 1.88 -3.01
N THR A 45 -8.21 1.18 -1.98
CA THR A 45 -7.33 0.60 -0.95
C THR A 45 -6.47 -0.54 -1.51
N ALA A 46 -7.04 -1.39 -2.37
CA ALA A 46 -6.31 -2.47 -3.02
C ALA A 46 -5.16 -1.93 -3.90
N ALA A 47 -5.44 -0.91 -4.71
CA ALA A 47 -4.42 -0.26 -5.54
C ALA A 47 -3.30 0.36 -4.69
N ALA A 48 -3.63 1.01 -3.58
CA ALA A 48 -2.64 1.58 -2.67
C ALA A 48 -1.75 0.52 -1.99
N VAL A 49 -2.32 -0.65 -1.66
CA VAL A 49 -1.58 -1.79 -1.10
C VAL A 49 -0.67 -2.42 -2.16
N GLU A 50 -1.16 -2.59 -3.38
CA GLU A 50 -0.40 -3.13 -4.53
C GLU A 50 0.85 -2.28 -4.82
N VAL A 51 0.68 -0.96 -4.94
CA VAL A 51 1.81 -0.03 -5.13
C VAL A 51 2.83 -0.13 -4.00
N MET A 52 2.37 -0.34 -2.76
CA MET A 52 3.29 -0.48 -1.64
C MET A 52 4.02 -1.81 -1.66
N LEU A 53 3.35 -2.90 -2.05
CA LEU A 53 3.97 -4.21 -2.22
C LEU A 53 5.04 -4.18 -3.30
N ASP A 54 4.74 -3.56 -4.46
CA ASP A 54 5.70 -3.39 -5.55
C ASP A 54 6.95 -2.64 -5.10
N ARG A 55 6.77 -1.57 -4.30
CA ARG A 55 7.91 -0.82 -3.73
C ARG A 55 8.74 -1.67 -2.78
N TYR A 56 8.11 -2.49 -1.93
CA TYR A 56 8.85 -3.40 -1.06
C TYR A 56 9.64 -4.43 -1.86
N LEU A 57 9.04 -5.02 -2.90
CA LEU A 57 9.72 -5.97 -3.78
C LEU A 57 10.89 -5.33 -4.53
N GLN A 58 10.71 -4.13 -5.06
CA GLN A 58 11.78 -3.36 -5.71
C GLN A 58 12.94 -3.10 -4.75
N LEU A 59 12.66 -2.68 -3.52
CA LEU A 59 13.69 -2.45 -2.51
C LEU A 59 14.46 -3.73 -2.18
N LEU A 60 13.77 -4.86 -2.05
CA LEU A 60 14.40 -6.16 -1.78
C LEU A 60 15.29 -6.63 -2.95
N GLN A 61 14.83 -6.47 -4.19
CA GLN A 61 15.63 -6.79 -5.37
C GLN A 61 16.87 -5.91 -5.47
N MET A 62 16.74 -4.61 -5.19
CA MET A 62 17.88 -3.69 -5.17
C MET A 62 18.90 -4.03 -4.08
N THR A 63 18.47 -4.59 -2.94
CA THR A 63 19.39 -5.05 -1.90
C THR A 63 20.13 -6.32 -2.30
N GLU A 64 19.49 -7.26 -3.01
CA GLU A 64 20.15 -8.48 -3.50
C GLU A 64 21.23 -8.14 -4.55
N ASP A 65 20.92 -7.25 -5.50
CA ASP A 65 21.88 -6.79 -6.51
C ASP A 65 23.09 -6.05 -5.89
N ALA A 66 22.86 -5.30 -4.80
CA ALA A 66 23.92 -4.58 -4.09
C ALA A 66 24.83 -5.53 -3.30
N ASP A 67 24.26 -6.56 -2.69
CA ASP A 67 25.00 -7.57 -1.93
C ASP A 67 25.83 -8.49 -2.85
N GLU A 68 25.31 -8.86 -4.04
CA GLU A 68 26.07 -9.61 -5.05
C GLU A 68 27.25 -8.80 -5.60
N GLN A 69 27.06 -7.51 -5.88
CA GLN A 69 28.13 -6.62 -6.35
C GLN A 69 29.22 -6.37 -5.30
N LEU A 70 28.87 -6.45 -4.01
CA LEU A 70 29.84 -6.34 -2.91
C LEU A 70 30.67 -7.62 -2.77
N GLN A 71 30.08 -8.81 -2.98
CA GLN A 71 30.75 -10.10 -2.89
C GLN A 71 31.71 -10.35 -4.07
N LEU A 72 31.43 -9.81 -5.26
CA LEU A 72 32.31 -9.89 -6.45
C LEU A 72 33.54 -8.97 -6.40
N LYS A 73 33.66 -8.10 -5.39
CA LYS A 73 34.80 -7.16 -5.21
C LYS A 73 35.88 -7.64 -4.23
N HIS A 74 35.78 -8.87 -3.74
CA HIS A 74 36.76 -9.50 -2.85
C HIS A 74 37.36 -10.77 -3.47
#